data_AF-A0A358SMG7-F1
#
_entry.id   AF-A0A358SMG7-F1
#
_cell.length_a   1.000
_cell.length_b   1.000
_cell.length_c   1.000
_cell.angle_alpha   90.00
_cell.angle_beta   90.00
_cell.angle_gamma   90.00
#
_symmetry.space_group_name_H-M   'P 1'
#
loop_
_entity.id
_entity.type
_entity.pdbx_description
1 polymer ?
#
loop_
_entity_poly.entity_id
_entity_poly.type
_entity_poly.pdbx_seq_one_letter_code
_entity_poly.pdbx_strand_id
1 'polypeptide(L)'
;MTGCFRQDPAESSARSGGQKGEPIRAGARPTSMRSQTPRTRSRAPYQLIGGVPAMTAVLIGAAACGSATAPGAASSSSPAAPKVSLSITVTKETGETPRHWTLQCDPAGGTAPDAAAVCRGLMTMKDPFATPPPHQICPMILASSGRATVTGTWFGATVNRTIVDGGCDLSRWHMLGQIVN
;
A
#
# COMPACT_ATOMS: atom_id res chain seq x y z
N MET A 1 49.39 45.35 17.08
CA MET A 1 50.06 44.61 15.99
C MET A 1 49.26 43.31 15.80
N THR A 2 48.01 43.34 15.35
CA THR A 2 47.49 43.72 14.02
C THR A 2 48.07 42.84 12.91
N GLY A 3 47.22 42.01 12.31
CA GLY A 3 47.51 41.20 11.11
C GLY A 3 46.58 39.98 10.99
N CYS A 4 45.27 40.18 10.87
CA CYS A 4 44.45 39.91 9.67
C CYS A 4 45.20 39.56 8.37
N PHE A 5 44.94 38.38 7.77
CA PHE A 5 44.50 38.14 6.37
C PHE A 5 44.52 36.61 6.10
N ARG A 6 43.40 35.88 5.99
CA ARG A 6 42.38 35.87 4.91
C ARG A 6 42.81 34.96 3.73
N GLN A 7 42.31 33.71 3.72
CA GLN A 7 42.27 32.87 2.52
C GLN A 7 40.80 32.80 2.07
N ASP A 8 40.49 33.55 1.01
CA ASP A 8 39.19 33.56 0.33
C ASP A 8 38.96 32.27 -0.51
N PRO A 9 37.70 32.03 -0.92
CA PRO A 9 37.22 30.86 -1.63
C PRO A 9 37.33 31.02 -3.17
N ALA A 10 36.90 29.98 -3.88
CA ALA A 10 36.69 29.89 -5.34
C ALA A 10 37.87 29.38 -6.18
N GLU A 11 37.89 28.07 -6.42
CA GLU A 11 38.01 27.51 -7.78
C GLU A 11 37.63 26.02 -7.77
N SER A 12 36.33 25.74 -7.74
CA SER A 12 35.81 24.42 -8.13
C SER A 12 35.53 24.47 -9.64
N SER A 13 36.59 24.59 -10.43
CA SER A 13 36.51 24.61 -11.88
C SER A 13 36.72 23.18 -12.43
N ALA A 14 35.59 22.54 -12.68
CA ALA A 14 35.32 21.68 -13.81
C ALA A 14 36.48 20.81 -14.35
N ARG A 15 36.55 19.55 -13.91
CA ARG A 15 37.18 18.49 -14.72
C ARG A 15 36.10 17.74 -15.50
N SER A 16 35.71 18.36 -16.61
CA SER A 16 34.92 17.75 -17.68
C SER A 16 35.80 16.70 -18.39
N GLY A 17 35.69 15.44 -17.94
CA GLY A 17 36.26 14.27 -18.62
C GLY A 17 35.16 13.55 -19.38
N GLY A 18 35.20 13.66 -20.71
CA GLY A 18 34.13 13.22 -21.62
C GLY A 18 33.78 11.74 -21.51
N GLN A 19 32.49 11.47 -21.23
CA GLN A 19 31.86 10.21 -21.54
C GLN A 19 31.67 10.13 -23.05
N LYS A 20 32.58 9.42 -23.71
CA LYS A 20 32.48 9.04 -25.10
C LYS A 20 31.22 8.17 -25.25
N GLY A 21 30.16 8.76 -25.78
CA GLY A 21 28.90 8.07 -26.05
C GLY A 21 29.15 6.86 -26.94
N GLU A 22 28.87 5.68 -26.41
CA GLU A 22 28.73 4.47 -27.21
C GLU A 22 27.41 4.59 -28.00
N PRO A 23 27.43 4.42 -29.33
CA PRO A 23 26.21 4.48 -30.11
C PRO A 23 25.34 3.27 -29.76
N ILE A 24 24.22 3.54 -29.08
CA ILE A 24 23.12 2.59 -28.91
C ILE A 24 22.75 2.08 -30.30
N ARG A 25 23.12 0.83 -30.56
CA ARG A 25 22.78 0.10 -31.78
C ARG A 25 21.26 0.01 -31.84
N ALA A 26 20.66 0.87 -32.66
CA ALA A 26 19.26 0.83 -33.06
C ALA A 26 19.00 -0.48 -33.81
N GLY A 27 18.78 -1.55 -33.06
CA GLY A 27 18.26 -2.81 -33.56
C GLY A 27 16.78 -2.64 -33.85
N ALA A 28 16.45 -2.10 -35.02
CA ALA A 28 15.14 -2.19 -35.61
C ALA A 28 14.75 -3.68 -35.76
N ARG A 29 13.91 -4.18 -34.85
CA ARG A 29 13.14 -5.41 -35.08
C ARG A 29 11.69 -5.01 -35.32
N PRO A 30 11.23 -4.91 -36.58
CA PRO A 30 9.81 -4.85 -36.87
C PRO A 30 9.24 -6.27 -36.76
N THR A 31 9.04 -6.75 -35.54
CA THR A 31 8.12 -7.88 -35.33
C THR A 31 6.71 -7.30 -35.24
N SER A 32 6.15 -7.08 -36.43
CA SER A 32 4.73 -6.97 -36.69
C SER A 32 4.05 -8.23 -36.15
N MET A 33 3.73 -8.21 -34.85
CA MET A 33 2.85 -9.20 -34.25
C MET A 33 1.44 -8.78 -34.61
N ARG A 34 1.02 -9.34 -35.76
CA ARG A 34 -0.35 -9.52 -36.20
C ARG A 34 -1.28 -9.61 -34.98
N SER A 35 -2.06 -8.55 -34.78
CA SER A 35 -3.19 -8.49 -33.87
C SER A 35 -4.20 -9.56 -34.28
N GLN A 36 -4.01 -10.76 -33.73
CA GLN A 36 -4.98 -11.83 -33.81
C GLN A 36 -6.07 -11.48 -32.79
N THR A 37 -7.13 -10.84 -33.27
CA THR A 37 -8.41 -10.71 -32.59
C THR A 37 -9.30 -11.91 -32.94
N PRO A 38 -9.27 -13.02 -32.17
CA PRO A 38 -10.30 -14.02 -32.29
C PRO A 38 -11.59 -13.49 -31.64
N ARG A 39 -12.47 -13.02 -32.53
CA ARG A 39 -13.95 -13.12 -32.48
C ARG A 39 -14.55 -13.15 -31.08
N THR A 40 -15.06 -12.00 -30.66
CA THR A 40 -16.15 -11.87 -29.70
C THR A 40 -17.27 -12.84 -30.06
N ARG A 41 -17.33 -13.98 -29.38
CA ARG A 41 -18.45 -14.91 -29.48
C ARG A 41 -19.55 -14.35 -28.60
N SER A 42 -20.27 -13.38 -29.15
CA SER A 42 -21.54 -12.88 -28.63
C SER A 42 -22.47 -14.07 -28.42
N ARG A 43 -22.63 -14.51 -27.18
CA ARG A 43 -23.69 -15.42 -26.77
C ARG A 43 -24.61 -14.65 -25.85
N ALA A 44 -25.72 -14.26 -26.46
CA ALA A 44 -26.84 -13.55 -25.90
C ALA A 44 -27.35 -14.18 -24.60
N PRO A 45 -27.93 -13.35 -23.71
CA PRO A 45 -28.33 -13.71 -22.36
C PRO A 45 -29.53 -14.66 -22.37
N TYR A 46 -29.43 -15.74 -21.60
CA TYR A 46 -30.58 -16.57 -21.25
C TYR A 46 -31.41 -15.83 -20.20
N GLN A 47 -32.44 -15.14 -20.69
CA GLN A 47 -33.58 -14.66 -19.91
C GLN A 47 -34.44 -15.86 -19.51
N LEU A 48 -34.59 -16.08 -18.21
CA LEU A 48 -35.64 -16.89 -17.58
C LEU A 48 -36.17 -16.01 -16.44
N ILE A 49 -37.24 -15.25 -16.65
CA ILE A 49 -38.66 -15.65 -16.51
C ILE A 49 -38.91 -16.41 -15.20
N GLY A 50 -39.55 -15.72 -14.26
CA GLY A 50 -40.17 -16.29 -13.05
C GLY A 50 -39.98 -15.34 -11.87
N GLY A 51 -40.98 -14.75 -11.24
CA GLY A 51 -42.42 -14.76 -11.43
C GLY A 51 -42.97 -13.76 -10.39
N VAL A 52 -43.95 -12.95 -10.77
CA VAL A 52 -44.66 -12.06 -9.87
C VAL A 52 -45.77 -12.86 -9.17
N PRO A 53 -45.96 -12.69 -7.86
CA PRO A 53 -47.33 -12.45 -7.41
C PRO A 53 -47.41 -11.18 -6.56
N ALA A 54 -48.21 -10.25 -7.06
CA ALA A 54 -48.78 -9.16 -6.29
C ALA A 54 -49.63 -9.75 -5.15
N MET A 55 -49.48 -9.22 -3.94
CA MET A 55 -50.53 -9.31 -2.94
C MET A 55 -50.65 -7.95 -2.25
N THR A 56 -51.69 -7.24 -2.66
CA THR A 56 -52.25 -6.03 -2.09
C THR A 56 -52.83 -6.29 -0.71
N ALA A 57 -52.48 -5.47 0.27
CA ALA A 57 -53.32 -5.22 1.44
C ALA A 57 -53.17 -3.75 1.85
N VAL A 58 -54.18 -2.99 1.45
CA VAL A 58 -54.43 -1.59 1.79
C VAL A 58 -54.80 -1.52 3.27
N LEU A 59 -54.08 -0.73 4.06
CA LEU A 59 -54.56 -0.26 5.36
C LEU A 59 -54.62 1.27 5.32
N ILE A 60 -55.84 1.77 5.16
CA ILE A 60 -56.19 3.18 5.31
C ILE A 60 -56.23 3.48 6.81
N GLY A 61 -55.22 4.20 7.31
CA GLY A 61 -55.17 4.75 8.66
C GLY A 61 -55.46 6.26 8.63
N ALA A 62 -56.49 6.67 9.37
CA ALA A 62 -57.00 8.03 9.42
C ALA A 62 -56.05 9.04 10.11
N ALA A 63 -56.31 10.31 9.80
CA ALA A 63 -55.62 11.53 10.20
C ALA A 63 -55.24 11.64 11.69
N ALA A 64 -54.02 12.15 11.93
CA ALA A 64 -53.68 12.93 13.13
C ALA A 64 -52.63 14.00 12.78
N CYS A 65 -52.97 15.24 13.13
CA CYS A 65 -52.16 16.45 13.07
C CYS A 65 -50.98 16.35 14.05
N GLY A 66 -49.78 16.82 13.68
CA GLY A 66 -48.71 17.03 14.66
C GLY A 66 -47.28 17.04 14.12
N SER A 67 -46.74 18.24 13.99
CA SER A 67 -45.34 18.66 14.14
C SER A 67 -44.26 17.59 14.39
N ALA A 68 -43.26 17.56 13.50
CA ALA A 68 -41.86 17.83 13.83
C ALA A 68 -41.00 17.48 12.62
N THR A 69 -40.22 18.46 12.13
CA THR A 69 -39.03 18.17 11.33
C THR A 69 -38.10 17.34 12.21
N ALA A 70 -38.13 16.02 12.07
CA ALA A 70 -37.12 15.17 12.67
C ALA A 70 -35.79 15.59 12.02
N PRO A 71 -34.76 15.99 12.79
CA PRO A 71 -33.41 16.03 12.25
C PRO A 71 -33.15 14.63 11.73
N GLY A 72 -32.83 14.52 10.44
CA GLY A 72 -32.44 13.25 9.84
C GLY A 72 -31.43 12.60 10.78
N ALA A 73 -31.79 11.46 11.35
CA ALA A 73 -30.88 10.63 12.10
C ALA A 73 -29.78 10.24 11.12
N ALA A 74 -28.69 11.02 11.12
CA ALA A 74 -27.43 10.59 10.54
C ALA A 74 -27.15 9.27 11.24
N SER A 75 -27.35 8.17 10.52
CA SER A 75 -26.96 6.87 10.98
C SER A 75 -25.44 6.94 11.11
N SER A 76 -24.98 7.19 12.32
CA SER A 76 -23.60 7.00 12.72
C SER A 76 -23.35 5.50 12.59
N SER A 77 -23.08 5.06 11.36
CA SER A 77 -22.53 3.74 11.08
C SER A 77 -21.22 3.70 11.83
N SER A 78 -21.25 3.08 13.02
CA SER A 78 -20.04 2.80 13.78
C SER A 78 -19.07 2.12 12.81
N PRO A 79 -17.89 2.70 12.56
CA PRO A 79 -16.96 2.15 11.58
C PRO A 79 -16.70 0.70 11.98
N ALA A 80 -17.03 -0.22 11.08
CA ALA A 80 -16.76 -1.63 11.28
C ALA A 80 -15.28 -1.77 11.67
N ALA A 81 -15.01 -2.59 12.69
CA ALA A 81 -13.65 -2.82 13.14
C ALA A 81 -12.80 -3.28 11.95
N PRO A 82 -11.60 -2.69 11.76
CA PRO A 82 -10.78 -3.03 10.61
C PRO A 82 -10.36 -4.49 10.69
N LYS A 83 -10.40 -5.21 9.57
CA LYS A 83 -9.98 -6.62 9.52
C LYS A 83 -8.49 -6.79 9.79
N VAL A 84 -7.73 -5.74 9.49
CA VAL A 84 -6.29 -5.66 9.74
C VAL A 84 -6.04 -4.38 10.53
N SER A 85 -5.37 -4.49 11.66
CA SER A 85 -4.94 -3.35 12.47
C SER A 85 -3.50 -3.57 12.90
N LEU A 86 -2.58 -2.77 12.36
CA LEU A 86 -1.15 -2.92 12.57
C LEU A 86 -0.55 -1.62 13.10
N SER A 87 0.33 -1.77 14.08
CA SER A 87 1.25 -0.76 14.56
C SER A 87 2.64 -1.10 14.04
N ILE A 88 3.24 -0.16 13.32
CA ILE A 88 4.53 -0.33 12.65
C ILE A 88 5.48 0.68 13.26
N THR A 89 6.59 0.19 13.80
CA THR A 89 7.67 1.02 14.34
C THR A 89 8.90 0.81 13.51
N VAL A 90 9.41 1.85 12.84
CA VAL A 90 10.61 1.75 11.99
C VAL A 90 11.73 2.61 12.55
N THR A 91 12.89 2.00 12.64
CA THR A 91 14.17 2.63 12.97
C THR A 91 15.08 2.42 11.76
N LYS A 92 15.39 3.48 11.00
CA LYS A 92 16.18 3.37 9.76
C LYS A 92 17.66 3.11 10.04
N GLU A 93 18.19 3.72 11.10
CA GLU A 93 19.57 3.50 11.55
C GLU A 93 19.65 3.26 13.04
N THR A 94 20.67 2.49 13.46
CA THR A 94 20.90 2.22 14.89
C THR A 94 21.21 3.52 15.63
N GLY A 95 20.35 3.90 16.58
CA GLY A 95 20.47 5.15 17.35
C GLY A 95 19.56 6.29 16.87
N GLU A 96 18.85 6.12 15.75
CA GLU A 96 17.81 7.06 15.34
C GLU A 96 16.55 6.91 16.20
N THR A 97 15.79 8.00 16.37
CA THR A 97 14.47 7.96 17.00
C THR A 97 13.53 7.06 16.18
N PRO A 98 12.94 6.03 16.80
CA PRO A 98 11.94 5.20 16.13
C PRO A 98 10.75 6.04 15.70
N ARG A 99 10.28 5.82 14.49
CA ARG A 99 9.06 6.42 13.97
C ARG A 99 7.94 5.40 14.05
N HIS A 100 6.75 5.87 14.38
CA HIS A 100 5.59 5.02 14.60
C HIS A 100 4.50 5.36 13.57
N TRP A 101 3.89 4.32 13.00
CA TRP A 101 2.79 4.42 12.08
C TRP A 101 1.71 3.41 12.44
N THR A 102 0.47 3.77 12.14
CA THR A 102 -0.67 2.86 12.26
C THR A 102 -1.22 2.61 10.87
N LEU A 103 -1.56 1.35 10.60
CA LEU A 103 -2.17 0.91 9.36
C LEU A 103 -3.43 0.10 9.68
N GLN A 104 -4.53 0.47 9.05
CA GLN A 104 -5.77 -0.28 9.08
C GLN A 104 -6.15 -0.67 7.65
N CYS A 105 -6.64 -1.89 7.44
CA CYS A 105 -7.21 -2.33 6.16
C CYS A 105 -8.65 -2.85 6.36
N ASP A 106 -9.52 -2.56 5.39
CA ASP A 106 -10.97 -2.83 5.42
C ASP A 106 -11.69 -2.22 6.64
N PRO A 107 -11.87 -0.88 6.72
CA PRO A 107 -11.50 0.15 5.73
C PRO A 107 -10.03 0.57 5.81
N ALA A 108 -9.45 1.01 4.69
CA ALA A 108 -8.08 1.50 4.63
C ALA A 108 -7.93 2.83 5.39
N GLY A 109 -6.98 2.91 6.33
CA GLY A 109 -6.77 4.11 7.14
C GLY A 109 -5.54 4.04 8.04
N GLY A 110 -5.40 5.05 8.89
CA GLY A 110 -4.31 5.16 9.85
C GLY A 110 -3.39 6.34 9.56
N THR A 111 -2.22 6.34 10.21
CA THR A 111 -1.18 7.37 10.07
C THR A 111 -0.24 7.09 8.89
N ALA A 112 -0.36 5.92 8.27
CA ALA A 112 0.41 5.53 7.10
C ALA A 112 0.06 6.42 5.88
N PRO A 113 1.05 7.02 5.19
CA PRO A 113 0.82 7.61 3.89
C PRO A 113 0.32 6.51 2.93
N ASP A 114 -0.70 6.85 2.15
CA ASP A 114 -1.31 5.94 1.16
C ASP A 114 -1.68 4.55 1.71
N ALA A 115 -2.33 4.49 2.87
CA ALA A 115 -2.78 3.25 3.51
C ALA A 115 -3.48 2.27 2.53
N ALA A 116 -4.25 2.78 1.56
CA ALA A 116 -4.89 1.96 0.53
C ALA A 116 -3.90 1.23 -0.39
N ALA A 117 -2.82 1.88 -0.82
CA ALA A 117 -1.81 1.26 -1.68
C ALA A 117 -1.03 0.18 -0.92
N VAL A 118 -0.70 0.47 0.35
CA VAL A 118 -0.02 -0.44 1.27
C VAL A 118 -0.88 -1.68 1.54
N CYS A 119 -2.16 -1.49 1.86
CA CYS A 119 -3.10 -2.60 2.07
C CYS A 119 -3.22 -3.50 0.84
N ARG A 120 -3.30 -2.92 -0.37
CA ARG A 120 -3.31 -3.70 -1.62
C ARG A 120 -2.03 -4.50 -1.83
N GLY A 121 -0.87 -3.91 -1.49
CA GLY A 121 0.42 -4.61 -1.52
C GLY A 121 0.46 -5.80 -0.56
N LEU A 122 -0.01 -5.61 0.68
CA LEU A 122 -0.08 -6.69 1.67
C LEU A 122 -1.03 -7.80 1.25
N MET A 123 -2.19 -7.46 0.67
CA MET A 123 -3.17 -8.44 0.19
C MET A 123 -2.66 -9.27 -0.99
N THR A 124 -1.63 -8.81 -1.71
CA THR A 124 -1.01 -9.58 -2.80
C THR A 124 -0.11 -10.71 -2.26
N MET A 125 0.34 -10.60 -1.00
CA MET A 125 1.10 -11.65 -0.32
C MET A 125 0.16 -12.58 0.43
N LYS A 126 0.38 -13.90 0.33
CA LYS A 126 -0.41 -14.88 1.11
C LYS A 126 -0.29 -14.63 2.61
N ASP A 127 0.94 -14.46 3.10
CA ASP A 127 1.21 -14.27 4.51
C ASP A 127 2.39 -13.30 4.73
N PRO A 128 2.14 -11.97 4.67
CA PRO A 128 3.20 -10.98 4.79
C PRO A 128 3.93 -11.04 6.13
N PHE A 129 3.22 -11.43 7.19
CA PHE A 129 3.75 -11.43 8.55
C PHE A 129 4.05 -12.82 9.12
N ALA A 130 3.69 -13.91 8.44
CA ALA A 130 3.97 -15.26 8.93
C ALA A 130 5.47 -15.53 9.02
N THR A 131 5.87 -16.25 10.07
CA THR A 131 7.26 -16.63 10.31
C THR A 131 7.89 -17.20 9.03
N PRO A 132 9.07 -16.70 8.63
CA PRO A 132 9.76 -17.20 7.46
C PRO A 132 10.02 -18.71 7.63
N PRO A 133 9.77 -19.55 6.60
CA PRO A 133 10.03 -20.98 6.70
C PRO A 133 11.50 -21.25 7.08
N PRO A 134 11.75 -22.23 7.96
CA PRO A 134 13.12 -22.64 8.25
C PRO A 134 13.77 -23.13 6.96
N HIS A 135 15.05 -22.80 6.75
CA HIS A 135 15.86 -23.20 5.59
C HIS A 135 15.50 -22.54 4.24
N GLN A 136 14.83 -21.39 4.23
CA GLN A 136 14.72 -20.62 2.99
C GLN A 136 16.09 -20.08 2.53
N ILE A 137 16.39 -20.22 1.24
CA ILE A 137 17.56 -19.60 0.62
C ILE A 137 17.31 -18.10 0.56
N CYS A 138 18.15 -17.32 1.25
CA CYS A 138 18.05 -15.87 1.29
C CYS A 138 19.31 -15.22 0.77
N PRO A 139 19.20 -14.01 0.20
CA PRO A 139 20.36 -13.18 -0.08
C PRO A 139 21.24 -13.02 1.18
N MET A 140 22.57 -13.00 0.99
CA MET A 140 23.50 -12.73 2.10
C MET A 140 23.70 -11.23 2.38
N ILE A 141 22.91 -10.36 1.72
CA ILE A 141 23.02 -8.91 1.85
C ILE A 141 22.14 -8.42 3.00
N LEU A 142 22.72 -7.57 3.86
CA LEU A 142 21.96 -6.58 4.64
C LEU A 142 22.15 -5.23 3.97
N ALA A 143 21.05 -4.64 3.51
CA ALA A 143 21.06 -3.35 2.82
C ALA A 143 21.28 -2.19 3.80
N SER A 144 20.80 -2.30 5.05
CA SER A 144 21.08 -1.32 6.10
C SER A 144 20.97 -1.92 7.51
N SER A 145 21.23 -1.09 8.53
CA SER A 145 20.96 -1.45 9.94
C SER A 145 19.49 -1.25 10.36
N GLY A 146 18.63 -0.94 9.39
CA GLY A 146 17.23 -0.65 9.57
C GLY A 146 16.42 -1.83 10.10
N ARG A 147 15.52 -1.54 11.04
CA ARG A 147 14.59 -2.50 11.63
C ARG A 147 13.19 -1.94 11.72
N ALA A 148 12.21 -2.80 11.47
CA ALA A 148 10.80 -2.48 11.49
C ALA A 148 10.08 -3.52 12.34
N THR A 149 9.52 -3.08 13.47
CA THR A 149 8.71 -3.92 14.34
C THR A 149 7.25 -3.71 13.99
N VAL A 150 6.59 -4.79 13.57
CA VAL A 150 5.16 -4.79 13.22
C VAL A 150 4.41 -5.60 14.26
N THR A 151 3.42 -4.98 14.90
CA THR A 151 2.55 -5.61 15.88
C THR A 151 1.08 -5.35 15.55
N GLY A 152 0.19 -6.25 15.98
CA GLY A 152 -1.25 -6.04 15.85
C GLY A 152 -1.98 -7.29 15.41
N THR A 153 -2.93 -7.13 14.49
CA THR A 153 -3.83 -8.19 14.02
C THR A 153 -3.96 -8.17 12.50
N TRP A 154 -3.81 -9.34 11.89
CA TRP A 154 -3.95 -9.56 10.45
C TRP A 154 -5.01 -10.65 10.21
N PHE A 155 -6.21 -10.27 9.74
CA PHE A 155 -7.32 -11.21 9.50
C PHE A 155 -7.61 -12.15 10.69
N GLY A 156 -7.54 -11.63 11.91
CA GLY A 156 -7.74 -12.39 13.15
C GLY A 156 -6.49 -13.09 13.71
N ALA A 157 -5.39 -13.16 12.97
CA ALA A 157 -4.11 -13.66 13.48
C ALA A 157 -3.33 -12.53 14.19
N THR A 158 -2.85 -12.78 15.41
CA THR A 158 -1.94 -11.86 16.09
C THR A 158 -0.60 -11.82 15.39
N VAL A 159 -0.12 -10.62 15.10
CA VAL A 159 1.18 -10.38 14.49
C VAL A 159 2.09 -9.73 15.51
N ASN A 160 3.28 -10.28 15.66
CA ASN A 160 4.42 -9.62 16.30
C ASN A 160 5.68 -10.09 15.58
N ARG A 161 6.23 -9.23 14.74
CA ARG A 161 7.38 -9.57 13.92
C ARG A 161 8.32 -8.38 13.74
N THR A 162 9.60 -8.67 13.82
CA THR A 162 10.66 -7.75 13.40
C THR A 162 11.10 -8.09 11.98
N ILE A 163 11.14 -7.08 11.13
CA ILE A 163 11.60 -7.13 9.75
C ILE A 163 12.88 -6.30 9.69
N VAL A 164 13.92 -6.85 9.07
CA VAL A 164 15.21 -6.18 8.87
C VAL A 164 15.39 -5.79 7.41
N ASP A 165 16.19 -4.76 7.16
CA ASP A 165 16.53 -4.33 5.81
C ASP A 165 17.58 -5.25 5.17
N GLY A 166 17.16 -6.45 4.79
CA GLY A 166 18.07 -7.44 4.22
C GLY A 166 17.58 -8.87 4.28
N GLY A 167 18.42 -9.77 3.77
CA GLY A 167 18.22 -11.21 3.81
C GLY A 167 16.84 -11.64 3.33
N CYS A 168 16.18 -12.46 4.15
CA CYS A 168 14.86 -13.01 3.88
C CYS A 168 13.72 -11.97 3.94
N ASP A 169 14.00 -10.82 4.52
CA ASP A 169 13.01 -9.79 4.84
C ASP A 169 13.07 -8.60 3.86
N LEU A 170 14.04 -8.57 2.94
CA LEU A 170 14.21 -7.48 1.98
C LEU A 170 12.92 -7.13 1.22
N SER A 171 12.18 -8.12 0.73
CA SER A 171 10.91 -7.86 0.02
C SER A 171 9.84 -7.26 0.94
N ARG A 172 9.79 -7.67 2.21
CA ARG A 172 8.86 -7.11 3.20
C ARG A 172 9.28 -5.71 3.59
N TRP A 173 10.59 -5.47 3.75
CA TRP A 173 11.16 -4.17 4.04
C TRP A 173 10.82 -3.14 2.97
N HIS A 174 11.03 -3.46 1.69
CA HIS A 174 10.70 -2.55 0.58
C HIS A 174 9.23 -2.14 0.57
N MET A 175 8.33 -3.06 0.92
CA MET A 175 6.91 -2.78 0.99
C MET A 175 6.56 -1.85 2.16
N LEU A 176 7.19 -2.05 3.32
CA LEU A 176 7.08 -1.12 4.46
C LEU A 176 7.76 0.23 4.19
N GLY A 177 8.81 0.24 3.37
CA GLY A 177 9.51 1.42 2.88
C GLY A 177 8.57 2.45 2.24
N GLN A 178 7.51 1.98 1.57
CA GLN A 178 6.48 2.82 0.95
C GLN A 178 5.64 3.60 1.98
N ILE A 179 5.64 3.18 3.24
CA ILE A 179 4.90 3.83 4.35
C ILE A 179 5.75 4.92 5.02
N VAL A 180 7.08 4.84 4.89
CA VAL A 180 8.03 5.63 5.71
C VAL A 180 8.86 6.62 4.89
N ASN A 181 8.43 6.87 3.65
CA ASN A 181 9.09 7.72 2.66
C ASN A 181 8.26 8.96 2.35
#